data_AF-A0A8T1M7Y6-F1
#
_entry.id   AF-A0A8T1M7Y6-F1
#
_cell.length_a   1.000
_cell.length_b   1.000
_cell.length_c   1.000
_cell.angle_alpha   90.00
_cell.angle_beta   90.00
_cell.angle_gamma   90.00
#
_symmetry.space_group_name_H-M   'P 1'
#
loop_
_entity.id
_entity.type
_entity.pdbx_description
1 polymer ?
#
loop_
_entity_poly.entity_id
_entity_poly.type
_entity_poly.pdbx_seq_one_letter_code
_entity_poly.pdbx_strand_id
1 'polypeptide(L)'
;MLKLLRTIPLLQAAKRDFKLRFHEATIASRRTRMFLLLVSAVALPANVWAFFFALRREHERKEREKIEGPSYARKMPRYVKPLPWGDGKTPFFASMCQYWGYPTPPYLRGPEK
;
A
#
# COMPACT_ATOMS: atom_id res chain seq x y z
N MET A 1 -8.16 -61.21 -21.50
CA MET A 1 -8.12 -60.53 -20.18
C MET A 1 -6.73 -60.04 -19.76
N LEU A 2 -5.80 -59.71 -20.68
CA LEU A 2 -4.40 -59.34 -20.34
C LEU A 2 -4.08 -57.84 -20.44
N LYS A 3 -5.02 -57.00 -20.91
CA LYS A 3 -4.79 -55.54 -21.09
C LYS A 3 -5.07 -54.70 -19.83
N LEU A 4 -5.84 -55.22 -18.87
CA LEU A 4 -6.22 -54.50 -17.64
C LEU A 4 -5.14 -54.50 -16.55
N LEU A 5 -4.18 -55.44 -16.59
CA LEU A 5 -3.11 -55.54 -15.59
C LEU A 5 -1.94 -54.59 -15.85
N ARG A 6 -1.78 -54.06 -17.08
CA ARG A 6 -0.68 -53.15 -17.44
C ARG A 6 -0.91 -51.69 -17.02
N THR A 7 -2.13 -51.30 -16.69
CA THR A 7 -2.47 -49.91 -16.32
C THR A 7 -2.42 -49.65 -14.82
N ILE A 8 -2.39 -50.71 -14.00
CA ILE A 8 -2.30 -50.63 -12.54
C ILE A 8 -1.03 -49.88 -12.07
N PRO A 9 0.20 -50.16 -12.57
CA PRO A 9 1.39 -49.43 -12.15
C PRO A 9 1.41 -47.97 -12.65
N LEU A 10 0.75 -47.67 -13.77
CA LEU A 10 0.62 -46.29 -14.28
C LEU A 10 -0.34 -45.45 -13.41
N LEU A 11 -1.44 -46.04 -12.95
CA LEU A 11 -2.37 -45.40 -12.01
C LEU A 11 -1.74 -45.22 -10.62
N GLN A 12 -0.88 -46.16 -10.18
CA GLN A 12 -0.11 -46.02 -8.94
C GLN A 12 0.97 -44.94 -9.05
N ALA A 13 1.62 -44.78 -10.21
CA ALA A 13 2.58 -43.71 -10.48
C ALA A 13 1.92 -42.32 -10.59
N ALA A 14 0.63 -42.25 -10.94
CA ALA A 14 -0.15 -41.01 -10.94
C ALA A 14 -0.57 -40.55 -9.53
N LYS A 15 -0.55 -41.45 -8.53
CA LYS A 15 -0.66 -41.11 -7.09
C LYS A 15 0.70 -40.77 -6.47
N ARG A 16 1.55 -40.04 -7.18
CA ARG A 16 2.69 -39.40 -6.54
C ARG A 16 2.14 -38.26 -5.70
N ASP A 17 2.04 -38.48 -4.40
CA ASP A 17 1.89 -37.41 -3.42
C ASP A 17 3.11 -36.50 -3.54
N PHE A 18 3.01 -35.50 -4.40
CA PHE A 18 3.94 -34.38 -4.39
C PHE A 18 3.65 -33.61 -3.10
N LYS A 19 4.29 -34.01 -2.01
CA LYS A 19 4.42 -33.21 -0.78
C LYS A 19 5.25 -31.96 -1.07
N LEU A 20 4.71 -31.09 -1.92
CA LEU A 20 5.23 -29.77 -2.21
C LEU A 20 5.01 -28.94 -0.94
N ARG A 21 6.08 -28.78 -0.15
CA ARG A 21 6.08 -28.00 1.11
C ARG A 21 5.57 -26.56 0.96
N PHE A 22 5.49 -26.06 -0.27
CA PHE A 22 4.94 -24.74 -0.61
C PHE A 22 3.42 -24.64 -0.42
N HIS A 23 2.71 -25.78 -0.34
CA HIS A 23 1.28 -25.86 -0.07
C HIS A 23 0.94 -26.33 1.35
N GLU A 24 1.95 -26.60 2.18
CA GLU A 24 1.73 -26.69 3.63
C GLU A 24 1.44 -25.27 4.12
N ALA A 25 0.18 -24.85 4.00
CA ALA A 25 -0.29 -23.68 4.71
C ALA A 25 0.03 -23.95 6.18
N THR A 26 1.04 -23.27 6.73
CA THR A 26 1.35 -23.33 8.14
C THR A 26 0.16 -22.75 8.86
N ILE A 27 -0.76 -23.62 9.25
CA ILE A 27 -1.98 -23.31 9.97
C ILE A 27 -1.50 -22.71 11.29
N ALA A 28 -1.54 -21.37 11.38
CA ALA A 28 -1.17 -20.65 12.58
C ALA A 28 -1.92 -21.25 13.77
N SER A 29 -1.25 -21.39 14.91
CA SER A 29 -1.83 -22.01 16.10
C SER A 29 -3.16 -21.34 16.47
N ARG A 30 -4.10 -22.10 17.06
CA ARG A 30 -5.41 -21.57 17.46
C ARG A 30 -5.29 -20.31 18.32
N ARG A 31 -4.29 -20.24 19.19
CA ARG A 31 -4.00 -19.05 20.03
C ARG A 31 -3.61 -17.85 19.20
N THR A 32 -2.72 -18.02 18.22
CA THR A 32 -2.31 -16.95 17.29
C THR A 32 -3.50 -16.42 16.49
N ARG A 33 -4.38 -17.30 16.02
CA ARG A 33 -5.60 -16.90 15.29
C ARG A 33 -6.54 -16.08 16.17
N MET A 34 -6.79 -16.54 17.40
CA MET A 34 -7.65 -15.82 18.35
C MET A 34 -7.06 -14.44 18.71
N PHE A 35 -5.74 -14.37 18.91
CA PHE A 35 -5.06 -13.10 19.16
C PHE A 35 -5.21 -12.13 17.98
N LEU A 36 -4.95 -12.59 16.74
CA LEU A 36 -5.11 -11.76 15.55
C LEU A 36 -6.55 -11.29 15.35
N LEU A 37 -7.54 -12.15 15.62
CA LEU A 37 -8.95 -11.77 15.59
C LEU A 37 -9.26 -10.67 16.62
N LEU A 38 -8.77 -10.78 17.85
CA LEU A 38 -8.95 -9.75 18.88
C LEU A 38 -8.28 -8.43 18.47
N VAL A 39 -7.05 -8.48 17.96
CA VAL A 39 -6.35 -7.29 17.45
C VAL A 39 -7.14 -6.65 16.31
N SER A 40 -7.66 -7.43 15.36
CA SER A 40 -8.49 -6.90 14.27
C SER A 40 -9.80 -6.29 14.77
N ALA A 41 -10.44 -6.88 15.79
CA ALA A 41 -11.68 -6.40 16.36
C ALA A 41 -11.54 -5.03 17.04
N VAL A 42 -10.34 -4.70 17.55
CA VAL A 42 -10.02 -3.38 18.12
C VAL A 42 -9.47 -2.41 17.07
N ALA A 43 -8.64 -2.91 16.14
CA ALA A 43 -8.01 -2.08 15.12
C ALA A 43 -9.04 -1.49 14.14
N LEU A 44 -10.04 -2.27 13.73
CA LEU A 44 -11.08 -1.79 12.80
C LEU A 44 -11.87 -0.60 13.35
N PRO A 45 -12.50 -0.64 14.55
CA PRO A 45 -13.22 0.51 15.07
C PRO A 45 -12.30 1.71 15.35
N ALA A 46 -11.06 1.48 15.79
CA ALA A 46 -10.08 2.56 15.97
C ALA A 46 -9.75 3.27 14.65
N ASN A 47 -9.57 2.52 13.56
CA ASN A 47 -9.31 3.09 12.24
C ASN A 47 -10.53 3.83 11.67
N VAL A 48 -11.74 3.29 11.87
CA VAL A 48 -12.99 3.98 11.49
C VAL A 48 -13.11 5.31 12.23
N TRP A 49 -12.85 5.30 13.54
CA TRP A 49 -12.86 6.53 14.35
C TRP A 49 -11.81 7.54 13.89
N ALA A 50 -10.56 7.10 13.67
CA ALA A 50 -9.49 7.94 13.17
C ALA A 50 -9.83 8.56 11.80
N PHE A 51 -10.47 7.79 10.91
CA PHE A 51 -10.92 8.27 9.61
C PHE A 51 -11.95 9.41 9.74
N PHE A 52 -12.98 9.24 10.59
CA PHE A 52 -13.96 10.32 10.84
C PHE A 52 -13.31 11.57 11.44
N PHE A 53 -12.37 11.40 12.37
CA PHE A 53 -11.63 12.53 12.93
C PHE A 53 -10.77 13.25 11.91
N ALA A 54 -10.10 12.52 11.01
CA ALA A 54 -9.34 13.08 9.91
C ALA A 54 -10.24 13.88 8.97
N LEU A 55 -11.38 13.31 8.54
CA LEU A 55 -12.35 14.00 7.69
C LEU A 55 -12.88 15.28 8.33
N ARG A 56 -13.24 15.22 9.62
CA ARG A 56 -13.71 16.40 10.35
C ARG A 56 -12.66 17.50 10.40
N ARG A 57 -11.40 17.14 10.70
CA ARG A 57 -10.28 18.11 10.72
C ARG A 57 -10.00 18.69 9.34
N GLU A 58 -10.10 17.90 8.28
CA GLU A 58 -9.95 18.41 6.91
C GLU A 58 -11.06 19.40 6.57
N HIS A 59 -12.30 19.13 6.97
CA HIS A 59 -13.41 20.06 6.78
C HIS A 59 -13.18 21.36 7.55
N GLU A 60 -12.86 21.28 8.85
CA GLU A 60 -12.54 22.45 9.67
C GLU A 60 -11.36 23.25 9.11
N ARG A 61 -10.33 22.58 8.59
CA ARG A 61 -9.19 23.24 7.91
C ARG A 61 -9.67 23.99 6.67
N LYS A 62 -10.46 23.36 5.80
CA LYS A 62 -11.00 23.99 4.58
C LYS A 62 -11.89 25.19 4.90
N GLU A 63 -12.71 25.12 5.95
CA GLU A 63 -13.53 26.25 6.39
C GLU A 63 -12.68 27.42 6.89
N ARG A 64 -11.61 27.16 7.66
CA ARG A 64 -10.64 28.19 8.08
C ARG A 64 -9.91 28.80 6.88
N GLU A 65 -9.46 27.96 5.95
CA GLU A 65 -8.75 28.40 4.74
C GLU A 65 -9.62 29.27 3.82
N LYS A 66 -10.97 29.15 3.85
CA LYS A 66 -11.87 30.06 3.13
C LYS A 66 -11.86 31.48 3.70
N ILE A 67 -11.65 31.63 5.01
CA ILE A 67 -11.70 32.92 5.70
C ILE A 67 -10.31 33.55 5.76
N GLU A 68 -9.30 32.78 6.18
CA GLU A 68 -7.93 33.26 6.42
C GLU A 68 -7.02 33.14 5.17
N GLY A 69 -7.49 32.44 4.13
CA GLY A 69 -6.66 32.01 3.01
C GLY A 69 -5.87 30.73 3.32
N PRO A 70 -5.21 30.12 2.32
CA PRO A 70 -4.41 28.92 2.53
C PRO A 70 -3.30 29.19 3.54
N SER A 71 -3.14 28.31 4.56
CA SER A 71 -2.05 28.47 5.52
C SER A 71 -0.71 28.34 4.78
N TYR A 72 -0.07 29.47 4.49
CA TYR A 72 1.27 29.50 3.96
C TYR A 72 2.23 29.16 5.10
N ALA A 73 2.32 27.87 5.45
CA ALA A 73 3.51 27.36 6.11
C ALA A 73 4.66 27.71 5.16
N ARG A 74 5.45 28.72 5.53
CA ARG A 74 6.59 29.20 4.75
C ARG A 74 7.52 27.99 4.59
N LYS A 75 7.45 27.33 3.42
CA LYS A 75 8.29 26.18 3.09
C LYS A 75 9.72 26.71 3.13
N MET A 76 10.40 26.58 4.26
CA MET A 76 11.80 26.94 4.34
C MET A 76 12.54 26.04 3.36
N PRO A 77 13.16 26.58 2.30
CA PRO A 77 13.90 25.76 1.39
C PRO A 77 15.12 25.22 2.12
N ARG A 78 15.07 23.96 2.56
CA ARG A 78 16.25 23.21 3.03
C ARG A 78 17.08 22.76 1.83
N TYR A 79 17.57 23.69 1.01
CA TYR A 79 18.52 23.36 -0.06
C TYR A 79 19.94 23.38 0.51
N VAL A 80 20.39 22.24 1.05
CA VAL A 80 21.80 22.03 1.40
C VAL A 80 22.52 21.23 0.30
N LYS A 81 21.78 20.44 -0.50
CA LYS A 81 22.33 19.60 -1.59
C LYS A 81 21.28 19.41 -2.71
N PRO A 82 21.68 19.36 -4.00
CA PRO A 82 20.77 18.99 -5.07
C PRO A 82 20.26 17.56 -4.90
N LEU A 83 19.01 17.32 -5.31
CA LEU A 83 18.38 15.99 -5.31
C LEU A 83 19.07 15.08 -6.36
N PRO A 84 19.12 13.76 -6.15
CA PRO A 84 19.83 12.83 -7.04
C PRO A 84 19.06 12.46 -8.32
N TRP A 85 17.92 13.09 -8.61
CA TRP A 85 17.07 12.81 -9.77
C TRP A 85 16.69 14.09 -10.51
N GLY A 86 16.32 13.95 -11.79
CA GLY A 86 15.88 15.06 -12.64
C GLY A 86 16.88 16.21 -12.61
N ASP A 87 16.36 17.43 -12.42
CA ASP A 87 17.15 18.67 -12.40
C ASP A 87 17.77 18.99 -11.03
N GLY A 88 17.69 18.07 -10.06
CA GLY A 88 18.16 18.26 -8.69
C GLY A 88 17.37 19.28 -7.85
N LYS A 89 16.37 19.94 -8.46
CA LYS A 89 15.49 20.94 -7.83
C LYS A 89 14.04 20.46 -7.70
N THR A 90 13.62 19.55 -8.57
CA THR A 90 12.26 19.04 -8.62
C THR A 90 12.01 17.98 -7.54
N PRO A 91 10.93 18.08 -6.74
CA PRO A 91 10.62 17.08 -5.73
C PRO A 91 10.31 15.72 -6.38
N PHE A 92 10.60 14.63 -5.67
CA PHE A 92 10.53 13.26 -6.21
C PHE A 92 9.23 12.96 -6.96
N PHE A 93 8.07 13.21 -6.34
CA PHE A 93 6.78 12.93 -6.95
C PHE A 93 6.51 13.71 -8.23
N ALA A 94 7.00 14.96 -8.34
CA ALA A 94 6.90 15.73 -9.58
C ALA A 94 7.75 15.09 -10.70
N SER A 95 8.97 14.65 -10.37
CA SER A 95 9.85 13.97 -11.34
C SER A 95 9.28 12.63 -11.82
N MET A 96 8.62 11.87 -10.93
CA MET A 96 7.98 10.60 -11.29
C MET A 96 6.74 10.80 -12.16
N CYS A 97 5.92 11.81 -11.87
CA CYS A 97 4.79 12.16 -12.74
C CYS A 97 5.27 12.47 -14.16
N GLN A 98 6.33 13.28 -14.31
CA GLN A 98 6.93 13.59 -15.61
C GLN A 98 7.47 12.33 -16.31
N TYR A 99 8.16 11.45 -15.58
CA TYR A 99 8.70 10.20 -16.11
C TYR A 99 7.60 9.27 -16.65
N TRP A 100 6.46 9.18 -15.96
CA TRP A 100 5.31 8.37 -16.39
C TRP A 100 4.34 9.09 -17.33
N GLY A 101 4.64 10.33 -17.74
CA GLY A 101 3.78 11.10 -18.64
C GLY A 101 2.50 11.67 -18.00
N TYR A 102 2.42 11.71 -16.67
CA TYR A 102 1.32 12.35 -15.96
C TYR A 102 1.56 13.86 -15.77
N PRO A 103 0.49 14.68 -15.77
CA PRO A 103 0.61 16.09 -15.46
C PRO A 103 1.09 16.30 -14.02
N THR A 104 2.01 17.24 -13.83
CA THR A 104 2.50 17.58 -12.49
C THR A 104 1.34 18.11 -11.63
N PRO A 105 1.13 17.59 -10.40
CA PRO A 105 0.04 18.04 -9.54
C PRO A 105 0.12 19.54 -9.25
N PRO A 106 -1.02 20.26 -9.17
CA PRO A 106 -1.03 21.72 -9.01
C PRO A 106 -0.23 22.22 -7.79
N TYR A 107 -0.23 21.46 -6.70
CA TYR A 107 0.48 21.79 -5.45
C TYR A 107 2.00 21.52 -5.50
N LEU A 108 2.50 20.89 -6.57
CA LEU A 108 3.92 20.68 -6.84
C LEU A 108 4.45 21.57 -7.97
N ARG A 109 3.55 22.23 -8.73
CA ARG A 109 3.96 23.28 -9.65
C ARG A 109 4.52 24.41 -8.80
N GLY A 110 5.77 24.80 -9.06
CA GLY A 110 6.31 26.02 -8.48
C GLY A 110 5.42 27.22 -8.86
N PRO A 111 5.59 28.38 -8.20
CA PRO A 111 4.87 29.58 -8.63
C PRO A 111 5.13 29.79 -10.13
N GLU A 112 4.06 29.81 -10.93
CA GLU A 112 4.12 30.18 -12.34
C GLU A 112 4.64 31.62 -12.38
N LYS A 113 5.80 31.80 -13.02
CA LYS A 113 6.44 33.11 -13.23
C LYS A 113 5.99 33.69 -14.56
#